data_AF-A0A399YQY9-F1
#
_entry.id   AF-A0A399YQY9-F1
#
_cell.length_a   1.000
_cell.length_b   1.000
_cell.length_c   1.000
_cell.angle_alpha   90.00
_cell.angle_beta   90.00
_cell.angle_gamma   90.00
#
_symmetry.space_group_name_H-M   'P 1'
#
loop_
_entity.id
_entity.type
_entity.pdbx_description
1 polymer ?
#
loop_
_entity_poly.entity_id
_entity_poly.type
_entity_poly.pdbx_seq_one_letter_code
_entity_poly.pdbx_strand_id
1 'polypeptide(L)'
;METSQLLIFFDAVRAASKLTPTQLNALMVKHVHDANGNSVAQTKIVAAYKELTAQGVIPFERELFERLRMKPTRTMSGVAPVAVLTGPYPCPADCIFCPDAKGMPRSYLPDEPAVQRAVRVRFDPYKTTRARMDTLAAMGHPLDKIELLIIGATWSAYPKKYQEWYVRRCLDAMNEGAPAATLAEAQQRNETAAHRNVGMVIETRPDYIDMDEVRRLRWLGMTKIQLGAQ
;
A
#
# COMPACT_ATOMS: atom_id res chain seq x y z
N MET A 1 9.20 16.71 -19.77
CA MET A 1 10.58 16.60 -19.25
C MET A 1 11.43 16.14 -20.41
N GLU A 2 12.51 16.83 -20.67
CA GLU A 2 13.47 16.40 -21.69
C GLU A 2 14.37 15.30 -21.12
N THR A 3 14.73 14.32 -21.95
CA THR A 3 15.61 13.22 -21.54
C THR A 3 16.98 13.73 -21.10
N SER A 4 17.52 14.75 -21.77
CA SER A 4 18.79 15.42 -21.42
C SER A 4 18.81 15.92 -19.97
N GLN A 5 17.73 16.57 -19.52
CA GLN A 5 17.58 17.04 -18.14
C GLN A 5 17.62 15.89 -17.13
N LEU A 6 16.93 14.79 -17.42
CA LEU A 6 16.89 13.62 -16.56
C LEU A 6 18.25 12.94 -16.45
N LEU A 7 18.99 12.82 -17.55
CA LEU A 7 20.34 12.23 -17.54
C LEU A 7 21.30 13.07 -16.67
N ILE A 8 21.31 14.40 -16.83
CA ILE A 8 22.12 15.31 -16.00
C ILE A 8 21.74 15.18 -14.52
N PHE A 9 20.44 15.12 -14.23
CA PHE A 9 19.96 14.93 -12.87
C PHE A 9 20.43 13.59 -12.27
N PHE A 10 20.33 12.49 -13.02
CA PHE A 10 20.78 11.18 -12.55
C PHE A 10 22.30 11.16 -12.31
N ASP A 11 23.10 11.78 -13.18
CA ASP A 11 24.55 11.91 -12.98
C ASP A 11 24.88 12.73 -11.71
N ALA A 12 24.14 13.82 -11.47
CA ALA A 12 24.31 14.59 -10.25
C ALA A 12 23.94 13.79 -8.98
N VAL A 13 22.90 12.95 -9.05
CA VAL A 13 22.51 12.06 -7.95
C VAL A 13 23.54 10.95 -7.72
N ARG A 14 24.15 10.41 -8.79
CA ARG A 14 25.23 9.41 -8.72
C ARG A 14 26.48 10.00 -8.08
N ALA A 15 26.90 11.20 -8.49
CA ALA A 15 28.12 11.85 -8.03
C ALA A 15 28.07 12.28 -6.55
N ALA A 16 26.87 12.45 -5.97
CA ALA A 16 26.72 12.85 -4.59
C ALA A 16 27.10 11.70 -3.62
N SER A 17 27.97 11.95 -2.65
CA SER A 17 28.40 10.93 -1.68
C SER A 17 27.32 10.60 -0.63
N LYS A 18 26.54 11.59 -0.20
CA LYS A 18 25.35 11.44 0.66
C LYS A 18 24.30 12.47 0.25
N LEU A 19 23.07 12.02 0.05
CA LEU A 19 21.93 12.88 -0.26
C LEU A 19 20.93 12.84 0.89
N THR A 20 20.78 13.96 1.58
CA THR A 20 19.60 14.20 2.41
C THR A 20 18.38 14.48 1.52
N PRO A 21 17.15 14.30 2.03
CA PRO A 21 15.93 14.63 1.27
C PRO A 21 15.93 16.07 0.73
N THR A 22 16.46 17.02 1.50
CA THR A 22 16.58 18.43 1.09
C THR A 22 17.54 18.59 -0.08
N GLN A 23 18.69 17.91 -0.06
CA GLN A 23 19.67 17.96 -1.15
C GLN A 23 19.13 17.31 -2.43
N LEU A 24 18.42 16.19 -2.31
CA LEU A 24 17.75 15.55 -3.46
C LEU A 24 16.70 16.49 -4.07
N ASN A 25 15.88 17.13 -3.24
CA ASN A 25 14.88 18.10 -3.70
C ASN A 25 15.55 19.30 -4.39
N ALA A 26 16.67 19.81 -3.86
CA ALA A 26 17.42 20.88 -4.50
C ALA A 26 17.97 20.48 -5.88
N LEU A 27 18.47 19.25 -6.04
CA LEU A 27 18.89 18.73 -7.35
C LEU A 27 17.71 18.60 -8.32
N MET A 28 16.55 18.11 -7.84
CA MET A 28 15.35 18.01 -8.66
C MET A 28 14.91 19.40 -9.16
N VAL A 29 14.78 20.37 -8.25
CA VAL A 29 14.40 21.75 -8.58
C VAL A 29 15.43 22.41 -9.50
N LYS A 30 16.70 22.05 -9.40
CA LYS A 30 17.74 22.62 -10.27
C LYS A 30 17.68 22.05 -11.70
N HIS A 31 17.46 20.74 -11.83
CA HIS A 31 17.72 20.04 -13.09
C HIS A 31 16.47 19.55 -13.83
N VAL A 32 15.32 19.42 -13.17
CA VAL A 32 14.15 18.74 -13.74
C VAL A 32 12.92 19.65 -13.73
N HIS A 33 12.49 20.07 -14.92
CA HIS A 33 11.33 20.93 -15.13
C HIS A 33 10.38 20.39 -16.19
N ASP A 34 9.11 20.80 -16.12
CA ASP A 34 8.17 20.59 -17.21
C ASP A 34 8.39 21.59 -18.37
N ALA A 35 7.61 21.45 -19.45
CA ALA A 35 7.73 22.31 -20.62
C ALA A 35 7.47 23.81 -20.33
N ASN A 36 6.81 24.11 -19.21
CA ASN A 36 6.49 25.46 -18.76
C ASN A 36 7.47 25.97 -17.70
N GLY A 37 8.52 25.21 -17.37
CA GLY A 37 9.51 25.56 -16.35
C GLY A 37 9.06 25.29 -14.90
N ASN A 38 7.98 24.53 -14.69
CA ASN A 38 7.52 24.20 -13.34
C ASN A 38 8.22 22.96 -12.79
N SER A 39 8.33 22.88 -11.46
CA SER A 39 8.85 21.72 -10.75
C SER A 39 8.04 20.45 -11.03
N VAL A 40 8.73 19.32 -11.16
CA VAL A 40 8.11 18.03 -11.45
C VAL A 40 8.03 17.15 -10.21
N ALA A 41 6.91 16.44 -10.06
CA ALA A 41 6.72 15.46 -8.98
C ALA A 41 7.76 14.33 -9.07
N GLN A 42 8.35 13.95 -7.92
CA GLN A 42 9.34 12.88 -7.84
C GLN A 42 8.84 11.53 -8.39
N THR A 43 7.53 11.24 -8.28
CA THR A 43 6.91 10.05 -8.88
C THR A 43 7.11 9.98 -10.39
N LYS A 44 7.04 11.12 -11.08
CA LYS A 44 7.28 11.19 -12.54
C LYS A 44 8.75 10.96 -12.87
N ILE A 45 9.68 11.38 -12.01
CA ILE A 45 11.12 11.13 -12.17
C ILE A 45 11.42 9.63 -11.99
N VAL A 46 10.85 9.01 -10.95
CA VAL A 46 10.96 7.55 -10.72
C VAL A 46 10.39 6.77 -11.91
N ALA A 47 9.24 7.19 -12.45
CA ALA A 47 8.66 6.59 -13.65
C ALA A 47 9.56 6.73 -14.88
N ALA A 48 10.09 7.93 -15.12
CA ALA A 48 11.01 8.19 -16.23
C ALA A 48 12.30 7.38 -16.12
N TYR A 49 12.85 7.19 -14.91
CA TYR A 49 13.99 6.29 -14.69
C TYR A 49 13.67 4.84 -15.10
N LYS A 50 12.51 4.32 -14.70
CA LYS A 50 12.06 2.96 -15.08
C LYS A 50 11.87 2.82 -16.59
N GLU A 51 11.35 3.86 -17.24
CA GLU A 51 11.14 3.86 -18.69
C GLU A 51 12.46 3.88 -19.46
N LEU A 52 13.38 4.77 -19.09
CA LEU A 52 14.70 4.88 -19.72
C LEU A 52 15.55 3.60 -19.53
N THR A 53 15.41 2.94 -18.38
CA THR A 53 16.06 1.64 -18.14
C THR A 53 15.44 0.52 -18.98
N ALA A 54 14.10 0.47 -19.09
CA ALA A 54 13.41 -0.50 -19.93
C ALA A 54 13.71 -0.33 -21.43
N GLN A 55 13.93 0.90 -21.88
CA GLN A 55 14.33 1.24 -23.24
C GLN A 55 15.83 1.00 -23.51
N GLY A 56 16.63 0.69 -22.49
CA GLY A 56 18.08 0.50 -22.62
C GLY A 56 18.88 1.79 -22.81
N VAL A 57 18.27 2.96 -22.60
CA VAL A 57 18.96 4.27 -22.68
C VAL A 57 19.98 4.43 -21.55
N ILE A 58 19.65 3.92 -20.37
CA ILE A 58 20.55 3.84 -19.21
C ILE A 58 20.45 2.44 -18.58
N PRO A 59 21.52 1.92 -17.95
CA PRO A 59 21.44 0.67 -17.21
C PRO A 59 20.60 0.83 -15.93
N PHE A 60 19.95 -0.24 -15.50
CA PHE A 60 19.33 -0.28 -14.18
C PHE A 60 20.41 -0.37 -13.09
N GLU A 61 20.40 0.59 -12.18
CA GLU A 61 21.35 0.76 -11.09
C GLU A 61 20.58 0.80 -9.77
N ARG A 62 20.74 -0.25 -8.96
CA ARG A 62 19.99 -0.39 -7.70
C ARG A 62 20.20 0.81 -6.77
N GLU A 63 21.44 1.27 -6.62
CA GLU A 63 21.77 2.36 -5.70
C GLU A 63 21.13 3.69 -6.11
N LEU A 64 21.18 4.03 -7.41
CA LEU A 64 20.50 5.22 -7.92
C LEU A 64 18.99 5.12 -7.70
N PHE A 65 18.39 3.99 -8.02
CA PHE A 65 16.95 3.79 -7.82
C PHE A 65 16.54 3.91 -6.34
N GLU A 66 17.33 3.38 -5.41
CA GLU A 66 17.10 3.50 -3.97
C GLU A 66 17.19 4.95 -3.48
N ARG A 67 18.07 5.76 -4.05
CA ARG A 67 18.19 7.21 -3.75
C ARG A 67 16.98 8.00 -4.27
N LEU A 68 16.37 7.57 -5.37
CA LEU A 68 15.16 8.20 -5.94
C LEU A 68 13.87 7.77 -5.22
N ARG A 69 13.91 6.72 -4.38
CA ARG A 69 12.74 6.21 -3.66
C ARG A 69 12.25 7.21 -2.61
N MET A 70 10.95 7.46 -2.62
CA MET A 70 10.33 8.35 -1.64
C MET A 70 10.12 7.67 -0.29
N LYS A 71 10.35 8.39 0.80
CA LYS A 71 10.08 7.96 2.18
C LYS A 71 10.55 6.50 2.44
N PRO A 72 11.86 6.23 2.29
CA PRO A 72 12.43 4.88 2.23
C PRO A 72 12.18 4.04 3.49
N THR A 73 11.95 4.70 4.64
CA THR A 73 11.61 4.08 5.92
C THR A 73 10.41 3.13 5.86
N ARG A 74 9.48 3.32 4.91
CA ARG A 74 8.29 2.46 4.76
C ARG A 74 8.58 1.01 4.40
N THR A 75 9.72 0.73 3.75
CA THR A 75 10.06 -0.61 3.27
C THR A 75 11.51 -0.96 3.59
N MET A 76 12.07 -0.42 4.69
CA MET A 76 13.44 -0.76 5.11
C MET A 76 13.59 -2.24 5.45
N SER A 77 12.54 -2.86 5.97
CA SER A 77 12.48 -4.31 6.20
C SER A 77 12.37 -5.15 4.92
N GLY A 78 12.23 -4.50 3.75
CA GLY A 78 11.93 -5.18 2.49
C GLY A 78 10.48 -5.65 2.36
N VAL A 79 9.59 -5.27 3.28
CA VAL A 79 8.16 -5.60 3.22
C VAL A 79 7.34 -4.33 3.01
N ALA A 80 6.41 -4.37 2.06
CA ALA A 80 5.55 -3.25 1.68
C ALA A 80 4.24 -3.24 2.50
N PRO A 81 3.97 -2.20 3.31
CA PRO A 81 2.72 -2.10 4.06
C PRO A 81 1.58 -1.60 3.18
N VAL A 82 0.63 -2.49 2.90
CA VAL A 82 -0.57 -2.22 2.10
C VAL A 82 -1.77 -2.14 3.04
N ALA A 83 -2.11 -0.91 3.46
CA ALA A 83 -3.28 -0.66 4.30
C ALA A 83 -4.54 -0.45 3.45
N VAL A 84 -5.58 -1.23 3.74
CA VAL A 84 -6.91 -1.19 3.12
C VAL A 84 -7.99 -1.02 4.19
N LEU A 85 -9.03 -0.27 3.88
CA LEU A 85 -10.08 0.08 4.83
C LEU A 85 -11.37 -0.66 4.47
N THR A 86 -12.01 -1.30 5.45
CA THR A 86 -13.32 -1.94 5.25
C THR A 86 -14.42 -0.90 5.03
N GLY A 87 -15.56 -1.33 4.48
CA GLY A 87 -16.75 -0.46 4.37
C GLY A 87 -17.39 -0.20 5.73
N PRO A 88 -18.26 0.81 5.87
CA PRO A 88 -18.97 1.07 7.12
C PRO A 88 -19.83 -0.14 7.52
N TYR A 89 -19.80 -0.50 8.79
CA TYR A 89 -20.61 -1.55 9.39
C TYR A 89 -20.92 -1.20 10.85
N PRO A 90 -22.12 -1.55 11.38
CA PRO A 90 -22.46 -1.26 12.77
C PRO A 90 -21.41 -1.80 13.73
N CYS A 91 -20.87 -0.91 14.56
CA CYS A 91 -20.01 -1.33 15.67
C CYS A 91 -20.90 -1.86 16.80
N PRO A 92 -20.57 -3.02 17.39
CA PRO A 92 -21.35 -3.59 18.49
C PRO A 92 -21.22 -2.81 19.80
N ALA A 93 -20.25 -1.90 19.90
CA ALA A 93 -20.06 -1.03 21.04
C ALA A 93 -20.32 0.43 20.71
N ASP A 94 -20.83 1.14 21.71
CA ASP A 94 -20.95 2.59 21.69
C ASP A 94 -19.80 3.22 22.49
N CYS A 95 -18.65 3.38 21.82
CA CYS A 95 -17.48 4.03 22.41
C CYS A 95 -17.58 5.55 22.25
N ILE A 96 -17.59 6.26 23.38
CA ILE A 96 -17.73 7.74 23.45
C ILE A 96 -16.59 8.50 22.78
N PHE A 97 -15.42 7.88 22.62
CA PHE A 97 -14.24 8.49 21.99
C PHE A 97 -14.18 8.21 20.49
N CYS A 98 -14.91 7.22 19.99
CA CYS A 98 -14.87 6.87 18.57
C CYS A 98 -15.70 7.88 17.78
N PRO A 99 -15.11 8.61 16.81
CA PRO A 99 -15.90 9.38 15.87
C PRO A 99 -16.83 8.47 15.05
N ASP A 100 -18.00 9.00 14.73
CA ASP A 100 -19.04 8.35 13.92
C ASP A 100 -19.38 9.21 12.71
N ALA A 101 -18.39 9.38 11.83
CA ALA A 101 -18.55 10.17 10.62
C ALA A 101 -19.45 9.42 9.63
N LYS A 102 -20.48 10.12 9.11
CA LYS A 102 -21.47 9.52 8.23
C LYS A 102 -20.83 8.80 7.02
N GLY A 103 -21.14 7.52 6.88
CA GLY A 103 -20.67 6.68 5.77
C GLY A 103 -19.22 6.21 5.89
N MET A 104 -18.57 6.46 7.04
CA MET A 104 -17.24 5.93 7.36
C MET A 104 -17.35 4.80 8.37
N PRO A 105 -16.38 3.86 8.40
CA PRO A 105 -16.22 2.96 9.54
C PRO A 105 -16.01 3.74 10.84
N ARG A 106 -16.49 3.22 11.98
CA ARG A 106 -16.23 3.83 13.29
C ARG A 106 -14.73 4.02 13.50
N SER A 107 -14.37 5.13 14.14
CA SER A 107 -13.00 5.59 14.40
C SER A 107 -12.27 6.25 13.23
N TYR A 108 -12.84 6.28 12.02
CA TYR A 108 -12.19 6.82 10.83
C TYR A 108 -12.85 8.12 10.34
N LEU A 109 -12.02 9.10 9.96
CA LEU A 109 -12.47 10.40 9.48
C LEU A 109 -12.33 10.56 7.94
N PRO A 110 -13.26 11.25 7.25
CA PRO A 110 -13.27 11.33 5.78
C PRO A 110 -12.03 11.99 5.14
N ASP A 111 -11.31 12.82 5.88
CA ASP A 111 -10.13 13.57 5.43
C ASP A 111 -8.83 12.74 5.49
N GLU A 112 -8.87 11.57 6.11
CA GLU A 112 -7.70 10.68 6.19
C GLU A 112 -7.34 10.09 4.81
N PRO A 113 -6.05 10.06 4.43
CA PRO A 113 -5.63 9.58 3.11
C PRO A 113 -6.00 8.11 2.81
N ALA A 114 -6.14 7.26 3.83
CA ALA A 114 -6.59 5.88 3.66
C ALA A 114 -8.08 5.79 3.39
N VAL A 115 -8.87 6.54 4.15
CA VAL A 115 -10.32 6.66 4.01
C VAL A 115 -10.67 7.22 2.63
N GLN A 116 -10.07 8.35 2.23
CA GLN A 116 -10.32 8.94 0.92
C GLN A 116 -10.05 7.97 -0.25
N ARG A 117 -9.01 7.13 -0.13
CA ARG A 117 -8.70 6.13 -1.16
C ARG A 117 -9.76 5.04 -1.22
N ALA A 118 -10.22 4.55 -0.07
CA ALA A 118 -11.29 3.55 -0.01
C ALA A 118 -12.63 4.12 -0.51
N VAL A 119 -12.99 5.34 -0.11
CA VAL A 119 -14.23 6.02 -0.53
C VAL A 119 -14.31 6.17 -2.06
N ARG A 120 -13.21 6.57 -2.72
CA ARG A 120 -13.16 6.72 -4.20
C ARG A 120 -13.52 5.44 -4.94
N VAL A 121 -13.21 4.29 -4.35
CA VAL A 121 -13.50 2.98 -4.94
C VAL A 121 -14.65 2.27 -4.23
N ARG A 122 -15.45 3.00 -3.44
CA ARG A 122 -16.61 2.50 -2.69
C ARG A 122 -16.27 1.29 -1.81
N PHE A 123 -15.11 1.33 -1.15
CA PHE A 123 -14.60 0.29 -0.25
C PHE A 123 -14.44 -1.09 -0.92
N ASP A 124 -14.26 -1.12 -2.25
CA ASP A 124 -13.93 -2.35 -2.96
C ASP A 124 -12.52 -2.82 -2.55
N PRO A 125 -12.38 -4.01 -1.94
CA PRO A 125 -11.10 -4.55 -1.44
C PRO A 125 -10.05 -4.71 -2.54
N TYR A 126 -10.45 -5.19 -3.73
CA TYR A 126 -9.53 -5.37 -4.84
C TYR A 126 -8.99 -4.02 -5.31
N LYS A 127 -9.90 -3.07 -5.57
CA LYS A 127 -9.52 -1.75 -6.08
C LYS A 127 -8.70 -0.95 -5.08
N THR A 128 -9.03 -1.05 -3.79
CA THR A 128 -8.28 -0.37 -2.72
C THR A 128 -6.87 -0.95 -2.58
N THR A 129 -6.74 -2.28 -2.64
CA THR A 129 -5.45 -2.98 -2.60
C THR A 129 -4.58 -2.56 -3.79
N ARG A 130 -5.11 -2.64 -5.02
CA ARG A 130 -4.41 -2.20 -6.24
C ARG A 130 -3.99 -0.75 -6.16
N ALA A 131 -4.91 0.17 -5.82
CA ALA A 131 -4.60 1.59 -5.73
C ALA A 131 -3.46 1.87 -4.72
N ARG A 132 -3.40 1.12 -3.61
CA ARG A 132 -2.32 1.26 -2.63
C ARG A 132 -1.00 0.69 -3.14
N MET A 133 -1.02 -0.47 -3.80
CA MET A 133 0.14 -1.06 -4.46
C MET A 133 0.70 -0.11 -5.54
N ASP A 134 -0.16 0.41 -6.43
CA ASP A 134 0.23 1.32 -7.49
C ASP A 134 0.88 2.60 -6.93
N THR A 135 0.34 3.12 -5.82
CA THR A 135 0.94 4.26 -5.11
C THR A 135 2.36 3.94 -4.63
N LEU A 136 2.57 2.77 -4.03
CA LEU A 136 3.88 2.33 -3.54
C LEU A 136 4.87 2.07 -4.70
N ALA A 137 4.41 1.47 -5.79
CA ALA A 137 5.21 1.24 -6.99
C ALA A 137 5.65 2.55 -7.66
N ALA A 138 4.75 3.53 -7.74
CA ALA A 138 5.04 4.89 -8.23
C ALA A 138 6.03 5.63 -7.31
N MET A 139 6.04 5.28 -6.02
CA MET A 139 7.01 5.78 -5.06
C MET A 139 8.39 5.09 -5.10
N GLY A 140 8.52 4.04 -5.92
CA GLY A 140 9.75 3.25 -6.04
C GLY A 140 9.92 2.18 -4.97
N HIS A 141 8.85 1.83 -4.23
CA HIS A 141 8.91 0.73 -3.28
C HIS A 141 8.79 -0.62 -3.99
N PRO A 142 9.58 -1.63 -3.57
CA PRO A 142 9.38 -3.00 -4.04
C PRO A 142 8.05 -3.55 -3.51
N LEU A 143 7.45 -4.47 -4.26
CA LEU A 143 6.15 -5.08 -3.96
C LEU A 143 6.19 -6.61 -4.01
N ASP A 144 7.38 -7.21 -4.00
CA ASP A 144 7.55 -8.66 -4.00
C ASP A 144 7.06 -9.30 -2.68
N LYS A 145 7.12 -8.54 -1.59
CA LYS A 145 6.63 -8.91 -0.26
C LYS A 145 5.72 -7.83 0.30
N ILE A 146 4.50 -8.21 0.64
CA ILE A 146 3.45 -7.32 1.14
C ILE A 146 3.04 -7.78 2.55
N GLU A 147 2.90 -6.82 3.45
CA GLU A 147 2.09 -6.99 4.65
C GLU A 147 0.76 -6.27 4.40
N LEU A 148 -0.34 -7.03 4.35
CA LEU A 148 -1.68 -6.50 4.21
C LEU A 148 -2.22 -6.07 5.57
N LEU A 149 -2.62 -4.81 5.71
CA LEU A 149 -3.28 -4.30 6.91
C LEU A 149 -4.73 -4.00 6.57
N ILE A 150 -5.65 -4.81 7.09
CA ILE A 150 -7.08 -4.58 6.99
C ILE A 150 -7.49 -3.80 8.24
N ILE A 151 -7.62 -2.49 8.05
CA ILE A 151 -7.92 -1.53 9.10
C ILE A 151 -9.39 -1.09 9.00
N GLY A 152 -9.97 -0.56 10.07
CA GLY A 152 -11.37 -0.13 10.06
C GLY A 152 -12.08 -0.32 11.40
N ALA A 153 -13.40 -0.55 11.32
CA ALA A 153 -14.21 -0.87 12.48
C ALA A 153 -13.82 -2.24 13.10
N THR A 154 -14.68 -2.84 13.92
CA THR A 154 -14.42 -4.15 14.52
C THR A 154 -14.47 -5.28 13.47
N TRP A 155 -13.32 -5.75 12.96
CA TRP A 155 -13.27 -6.80 11.92
C TRP A 155 -14.16 -8.01 12.24
N SER A 156 -14.09 -8.50 13.48
CA SER A 156 -14.81 -9.71 13.90
C SER A 156 -16.32 -9.54 13.94
N ALA A 157 -16.84 -8.31 13.92
CA ALA A 157 -18.27 -8.02 13.89
C ALA A 157 -18.90 -8.18 12.49
N TYR A 158 -18.09 -8.10 11.42
CA TYR A 158 -18.61 -8.25 10.06
C TYR A 158 -19.09 -9.69 9.80
N PRO A 159 -20.08 -9.89 8.90
CA PRO A 159 -20.53 -11.24 8.55
C PRO A 159 -19.39 -12.10 8.00
N LYS A 160 -19.34 -13.38 8.36
CA LYS A 160 -18.22 -14.26 7.98
C LYS A 160 -18.02 -14.37 6.46
N LYS A 161 -19.11 -14.40 5.69
CA LYS A 161 -19.10 -14.36 4.21
C LYS A 161 -18.46 -13.08 3.66
N TYR A 162 -18.71 -11.93 4.30
CA TYR A 162 -18.10 -10.66 3.90
C TYR A 162 -16.60 -10.69 4.15
N GLN A 163 -16.17 -11.16 5.32
CA GLN A 163 -14.76 -11.26 5.68
C GLN A 163 -13.98 -12.14 4.69
N GLU A 164 -14.52 -13.33 4.37
CA GLU A 164 -13.93 -14.24 3.39
C GLU A 164 -13.83 -13.62 1.99
N TRP A 165 -14.92 -13.00 1.53
CA TRP A 165 -14.94 -12.27 0.27
C TRP A 165 -13.91 -11.15 0.26
N TYR A 166 -13.80 -10.38 1.35
CA TYR A 166 -12.91 -9.24 1.44
C TYR A 166 -11.44 -9.67 1.34
N VAL A 167 -11.03 -10.67 2.13
CA VAL A 167 -9.67 -11.22 2.07
C VAL A 167 -9.37 -11.80 0.70
N ARG A 168 -10.30 -12.60 0.13
CA ARG A 168 -10.12 -13.18 -1.21
C ARG A 168 -9.86 -12.09 -2.26
N ARG A 169 -10.64 -11.01 -2.24
CA ARG A 169 -10.51 -9.91 -3.22
C ARG A 169 -9.22 -9.10 -3.02
N CYS A 170 -8.72 -8.96 -1.80
CA CYS A 170 -7.39 -8.39 -1.55
C CYS A 170 -6.28 -9.29 -2.13
N LEU A 171 -6.36 -10.61 -1.92
CA LEU A 171 -5.40 -11.55 -2.49
C LEU A 171 -5.48 -11.60 -4.02
N ASP A 172 -6.68 -11.56 -4.61
CA ASP A 172 -6.87 -11.46 -6.06
C ASP A 172 -6.11 -10.25 -6.65
N ALA A 173 -6.10 -9.12 -5.96
CA ALA A 173 -5.37 -7.93 -6.38
C ALA A 173 -3.85 -8.13 -6.38
N MET A 174 -3.33 -8.97 -5.50
CA MET A 174 -1.90 -9.30 -5.41
C MET A 174 -1.50 -10.42 -6.37
N ASN A 175 -2.37 -11.40 -6.59
CA ASN A 175 -2.13 -12.53 -7.47
C ASN A 175 -2.06 -12.13 -8.95
N GLU A 176 -2.79 -11.07 -9.31
CA GLU A 176 -3.01 -10.64 -10.68
C GLU A 176 -3.77 -11.70 -11.52
N GLY A 177 -4.46 -11.26 -12.57
CA GLY A 177 -5.25 -12.15 -13.43
C GLY A 177 -6.69 -12.40 -12.94
N ALA A 178 -7.25 -13.56 -13.32
CA ALA A 178 -8.66 -13.87 -13.10
C ALA A 178 -8.96 -14.08 -11.60
N PRO A 179 -10.08 -13.53 -11.08
CA PRO A 179 -10.49 -13.72 -9.68
C PRO A 179 -10.57 -15.20 -9.31
N ALA A 180 -10.09 -15.55 -8.12
CA ALA A 180 -10.26 -16.90 -7.58
C ALA A 180 -11.74 -17.19 -7.27
N ALA A 181 -12.17 -18.43 -7.46
CA ALA A 181 -13.51 -18.87 -7.10
C ALA A 181 -13.66 -18.92 -5.58
N THR A 182 -12.61 -19.30 -4.85
CA THR A 182 -12.63 -19.47 -3.39
C THR A 182 -11.47 -18.74 -2.70
N LEU A 183 -11.58 -18.52 -1.39
CA LEU A 183 -10.48 -17.97 -0.59
C LEU A 183 -9.26 -18.89 -0.60
N ALA A 184 -9.46 -20.20 -0.43
CA ALA A 184 -8.37 -21.18 -0.41
C ALA A 184 -7.57 -21.17 -1.72
N GLU A 185 -8.25 -21.05 -2.86
CA GLU A 185 -7.60 -20.90 -4.16
C GLU A 185 -6.82 -19.58 -4.26
N ALA A 186 -7.37 -18.46 -3.76
CA ALA A 186 -6.64 -17.18 -3.74
C ALA A 186 -5.38 -17.25 -2.86
N GLN A 187 -5.47 -17.92 -1.70
CA GLN A 187 -4.34 -18.14 -0.80
C GLN A 187 -3.26 -19.00 -1.48
N GLN A 188 -3.64 -20.14 -2.06
CA GLN A 188 -2.73 -21.06 -2.74
C GLN A 188 -1.99 -20.38 -3.90
N ARG A 189 -2.71 -19.62 -4.74
CA ARG A 189 -2.10 -18.84 -5.83
C ARG A 189 -1.11 -17.80 -5.29
N ASN A 190 -1.38 -17.22 -4.12
CA ASN A 190 -0.53 -16.18 -3.55
C ASN A 190 0.81 -16.71 -3.02
N GLU A 191 0.93 -18.00 -2.70
CA GLU A 191 2.16 -18.62 -2.22
C GLU A 191 3.34 -18.43 -3.19
N THR A 192 3.06 -18.42 -4.49
CA THR A 192 4.05 -18.28 -5.57
C THR A 192 3.84 -17.03 -6.43
N ALA A 193 2.95 -16.11 -6.04
CA ALA A 193 2.68 -14.90 -6.79
C ALA A 193 3.87 -13.94 -6.84
N ALA A 194 3.89 -13.03 -7.81
CA ALA A 194 4.90 -11.96 -7.86
C ALA A 194 4.77 -11.00 -6.66
N HIS A 195 3.56 -10.79 -6.15
CA HIS A 195 3.27 -9.98 -4.96
C HIS A 195 2.79 -10.89 -3.83
N ARG A 196 3.72 -11.36 -2.98
CA ARG A 196 3.38 -12.31 -1.92
C ARG A 196 2.92 -11.59 -0.67
N ASN A 197 1.76 -11.98 -0.15
CA ASN A 197 1.29 -11.54 1.14
C ASN A 197 2.00 -12.34 2.25
N VAL A 198 3.08 -11.77 2.79
CA VAL A 198 3.92 -12.40 3.82
C VAL A 198 3.42 -12.16 5.24
N GLY A 199 2.41 -11.29 5.41
CA GLY A 199 1.75 -11.05 6.68
C GLY A 199 0.40 -10.38 6.48
N MET A 200 -0.56 -10.67 7.35
CA MET A 200 -1.88 -10.06 7.32
C MET A 200 -2.29 -9.63 8.73
N VAL A 201 -2.69 -8.37 8.83
CA VAL A 201 -3.05 -7.70 10.08
C VAL A 201 -4.51 -7.30 10.03
N ILE A 202 -5.24 -7.52 11.13
CA ILE A 202 -6.58 -6.96 11.36
C ILE A 202 -6.62 -6.17 12.65
N GLU A 203 -7.58 -5.25 12.72
CA GLU A 203 -8.00 -4.54 13.94
C GLU A 203 -9.33 -5.13 14.44
N THR A 204 -9.40 -5.48 15.73
CA THR A 204 -10.64 -5.93 16.35
C THR A 204 -10.67 -5.61 17.85
N ARG A 205 -11.81 -5.89 18.49
CA ARG A 205 -12.01 -5.65 19.91
C ARG A 205 -11.66 -6.90 20.74
N PRO A 206 -11.17 -6.74 21.99
CA PRO A 206 -10.83 -7.87 22.86
C PRO A 206 -12.02 -8.81 23.15
N ASP A 207 -13.23 -8.28 23.24
CA ASP A 207 -14.48 -9.03 23.49
C ASP A 207 -14.93 -9.88 22.29
N TYR A 208 -14.29 -9.72 21.14
CA TYR A 208 -14.56 -10.46 19.91
C TYR A 208 -13.51 -11.52 19.57
N ILE A 209 -12.61 -11.82 20.51
CA ILE A 209 -11.55 -12.81 20.33
C ILE A 209 -11.74 -13.95 21.33
N ASP A 210 -12.30 -15.04 20.83
CA ASP A 210 -12.32 -16.34 21.48
C ASP A 210 -11.46 -17.36 20.69
N MET A 211 -11.42 -18.60 21.18
CA MET A 211 -10.62 -19.66 20.55
C MET A 211 -11.10 -20.02 19.14
N ASP A 212 -12.41 -19.91 18.87
CA ASP A 212 -12.98 -20.25 17.56
C ASP A 212 -12.70 -19.14 16.55
N GLU A 213 -12.79 -17.89 16.97
CA GLU A 213 -12.40 -16.75 16.13
C GLU A 213 -10.91 -16.78 15.85
N VAL A 214 -10.04 -17.13 16.81
CA VAL A 214 -8.59 -17.29 16.54
C VAL A 214 -8.34 -18.37 15.49
N ARG A 215 -8.99 -19.54 15.61
CA ARG A 215 -8.88 -20.60 14.58
C ARG A 215 -9.32 -20.09 13.20
N ARG A 216 -10.41 -19.33 13.17
CA ARG A 216 -10.95 -18.77 11.93
C ARG A 216 -10.05 -17.67 11.34
N LEU A 217 -9.50 -16.78 12.15
CA LEU A 217 -8.54 -15.76 11.72
C LEU A 217 -7.27 -16.40 11.15
N ARG A 218 -6.79 -17.49 11.76
CA ARG A 218 -5.69 -18.29 11.20
C ARG A 218 -6.05 -18.88 9.84
N TRP A 219 -7.26 -19.41 9.68
CA TRP A 219 -7.74 -19.93 8.39
C TRP A 219 -7.87 -18.83 7.32
N LEU A 220 -8.25 -17.60 7.69
CA LEU A 220 -8.24 -16.44 6.79
C LEU A 220 -6.82 -16.04 6.36
N GLY A 221 -5.78 -16.46 7.09
CA GLY A 221 -4.38 -16.12 6.82
C GLY A 221 -3.84 -14.97 7.68
N MET A 222 -4.51 -14.63 8.79
CA MET A 222 -4.05 -13.60 9.71
C MET A 222 -2.79 -14.04 10.45
N THR A 223 -1.79 -13.16 10.50
CA THR A 223 -0.53 -13.39 11.23
C THR A 223 -0.36 -12.44 12.40
N LYS A 224 -1.17 -11.38 12.48
CA LYS A 224 -1.13 -10.37 13.54
C LYS A 224 -2.53 -9.83 13.80
N ILE A 225 -2.83 -9.58 15.07
CA ILE A 225 -4.11 -9.02 15.53
C ILE A 225 -3.78 -7.79 16.37
N GLN A 226 -4.38 -6.65 16.02
CA GLN A 226 -4.31 -5.42 16.80
C GLN A 226 -5.61 -5.29 17.60
N LEU A 227 -5.49 -5.36 18.93
CA LEU A 227 -6.62 -5.25 19.85
C LEU A 227 -6.76 -3.81 20.34
N GLY A 228 -7.95 -3.24 20.15
CA GLY A 228 -8.34 -1.99 20.81
C GLY A 228 -8.62 -2.24 22.28
N ALA A 229 -7.56 -2.27 23.11
CA ALA A 229 -7.67 -2.52 24.55
C ALA A 229 -8.25 -1.33 25.35
N GLN A 230 -8.21 -0.13 24.75
CA GLN A 230 -8.80 1.11 25.27
C GLN A 230 -10.28 1.17 24.90
#